data_AF-A0A6P6FX07-F1
#
_entry.id   AF-A0A6P6FX07-F1
#
_cell.length_a   1.000
_cell.length_b   1.000
_cell.length_c   1.000
_cell.angle_alpha   90.00
_cell.angle_beta   90.00
_cell.angle_gamma   90.00
#
_symmetry.space_group_name_H-M   'P 1'
#
loop_
_entity.id
_entity.type
_entity.pdbx_description
1 polymer ?
#
loop_
_entity_poly.entity_id
_entity_poly.type
_entity_poly.pdbx_seq_one_letter_code
_entity_poly.pdbx_strand_id
1 'polypeptide(L)'
;MIIPSAFETVGHIAHLNLRDEHIPYKKLIAKVVLDKNKPKIQTVVNKIDVIHNDYRTMQLEVLAGNHSLATTVVESGLRFQVDLATVYWNSRLATERQRLLNGFTHNDVVCDVFSGVGPIAISAAKIVKRVYANDLNPYAIDYLERNCVLNKLERKIKVRNKLMVLFSIS
;
A
#
# COMPACT_ATOMS: atom_id res chain seq x y z
N MET A 1 29.71 6.18 -11.12
CA MET A 1 28.36 6.07 -11.68
C MET A 1 27.59 5.06 -10.87
N ILE A 2 26.73 5.52 -9.97
CA ILE A 2 25.84 4.61 -9.23
C ILE A 2 24.73 4.22 -10.19
N ILE A 3 24.53 2.92 -10.41
CA ILE A 3 23.46 2.44 -11.29
C ILE A 3 22.27 2.10 -10.39
N PRO A 4 21.04 2.55 -10.68
CA PRO A 4 19.85 2.08 -9.97
C PRO A 4 19.76 0.55 -10.08
N SER A 5 19.99 -0.15 -8.98
CA SER A 5 20.11 -1.61 -8.97
C SER A 5 18.77 -2.31 -8.71
N ALA A 6 17.79 -1.62 -8.12
CA ALA A 6 16.50 -2.19 -7.77
C ALA A 6 15.37 -1.14 -7.80
N PHE A 7 14.16 -1.62 -8.08
CA PHE A 7 12.92 -0.87 -7.96
C PHE A 7 11.89 -1.69 -7.16
N GLU A 8 10.94 -1.01 -6.53
CA GLU A 8 9.83 -1.67 -5.86
C GLU A 8 8.68 -1.91 -6.84
N THR A 9 7.96 -3.01 -6.68
CA THR A 9 6.74 -3.30 -7.45
C THR A 9 5.52 -3.22 -6.55
N VAL A 10 4.49 -2.53 -7.05
CA VAL A 10 3.17 -2.43 -6.41
C VAL A 10 2.12 -2.78 -7.47
N GLY A 11 1.74 -4.06 -7.51
CA GLY A 11 0.94 -4.60 -8.61
C GLY A 11 1.63 -4.36 -9.95
N HIS A 12 0.99 -3.62 -10.86
CA HIS A 12 1.56 -3.28 -12.17
C HIS A 12 2.43 -2.01 -12.20
N ILE A 13 2.66 -1.37 -11.05
CA ILE A 13 3.42 -0.13 -10.94
C ILE A 13 4.85 -0.45 -10.48
N ALA A 14 5.84 0.04 -11.22
CA ALA A 14 7.24 0.05 -10.78
C ALA A 14 7.58 1.41 -10.16
N HIS A 15 8.02 1.39 -8.91
CA HIS A 15 8.38 2.56 -8.13
C HIS A 15 9.92 2.69 -8.05
N LEU A 16 10.43 3.75 -8.69
CA LEU A 16 11.83 4.13 -8.70
C LEU A 16 12.14 5.09 -7.54
N ASN A 17 13.38 5.00 -7.05
CA ASN A 17 13.96 5.96 -6.12
C ASN A 17 15.24 6.53 -6.75
N LEU A 18 15.06 7.41 -7.72
CA LEU A 18 16.16 8.03 -8.46
C LEU A 18 16.88 9.07 -7.58
N ARG A 19 18.21 9.09 -7.67
CA ARG A 19 19.07 10.10 -7.03
C ARG A 19 19.30 11.24 -8.01
N ASP A 20 19.79 12.38 -7.53
CA ASP A 20 20.05 13.58 -8.34
C ASP A 20 20.85 13.31 -9.61
N GLU A 21 21.87 12.45 -9.53
CA GLU A 21 22.68 12.01 -10.68
C GLU A 21 21.86 11.34 -11.80
N HIS A 22 20.74 10.69 -11.45
CA HIS A 22 19.88 9.97 -12.39
C HIS A 22 18.76 10.83 -12.96
N ILE A 23 18.46 11.99 -12.35
CA ILE A 23 17.34 12.85 -12.73
C ILE A 23 17.40 13.28 -14.20
N PRO A 24 18.56 13.66 -14.79
CA PRO A 24 18.66 13.98 -16.21
C PRO A 24 18.22 12.83 -17.14
N TYR A 25 18.37 11.59 -16.68
CA TYR A 25 18.07 10.37 -17.45
C TYR A 25 16.76 9.70 -17.03
N LYS A 26 15.96 10.31 -16.15
CA LYS A 26 14.80 9.67 -15.50
C LYS A 26 13.82 9.05 -16.49
N LYS A 27 13.52 9.73 -17.61
CA LYS A 27 12.61 9.24 -18.65
C LYS A 27 13.19 8.05 -19.43
N LEU A 28 14.49 8.08 -19.71
CA LEU A 28 15.18 6.98 -20.39
C LEU A 28 15.21 5.73 -19.51
N ILE A 29 15.60 5.89 -18.24
CA ILE A 29 15.59 4.82 -17.24
C ILE A 29 14.19 4.22 -17.12
N ALA A 30 13.16 5.06 -16.98
CA ALA A 30 11.77 4.62 -16.86
C ALA A 30 11.29 3.85 -18.09
N LYS A 31 11.62 4.32 -19.31
CA LYS A 31 11.28 3.61 -20.55
C LYS A 31 11.93 2.23 -20.61
N VAL A 32 13.22 2.12 -20.27
CA VAL A 32 13.93 0.83 -20.23
C VAL A 32 13.31 -0.11 -19.20
N VAL A 33 12.96 0.38 -18.01
CA VAL A 33 12.29 -0.41 -16.97
C VAL A 33 10.93 -0.90 -17.46
N LEU A 34 10.13 -0.04 -18.08
CA LEU A 34 8.83 -0.40 -18.62
C LEU A 34 8.96 -1.48 -19.71
N ASP A 35 9.80 -1.24 -20.72
CA ASP A 35 9.95 -2.13 -21.87
C ASP A 35 10.48 -3.51 -21.48
N LYS A 36 11.40 -3.59 -20.50
CA LYS A 36 11.94 -4.88 -20.01
C LYS A 36 10.96 -5.69 -19.16
N ASN A 37 9.91 -5.07 -18.62
CA ASN A 37 9.00 -5.72 -17.66
C ASN A 37 7.55 -5.83 -18.17
N LYS A 38 7.28 -5.47 -19.43
CA LYS A 38 5.98 -5.73 -20.07
C LYS A 38 5.70 -7.24 -20.15
N PRO A 39 4.43 -7.66 -20.03
CA PRO A 39 3.23 -6.84 -19.77
C PRO A 39 2.94 -6.62 -18.28
N LYS A 40 3.78 -7.12 -17.37
CA LYS A 40 3.53 -7.09 -15.92
C LYS A 40 3.54 -5.67 -15.37
N ILE A 41 4.54 -4.88 -15.75
CA ILE A 41 4.62 -3.46 -15.41
C ILE A 41 3.99 -2.66 -16.53
N GLN A 42 3.06 -1.79 -16.16
CA GLN A 42 2.36 -0.89 -17.08
C GLN A 42 2.64 0.58 -16.79
N THR A 43 3.16 0.88 -15.60
CA THR A 43 3.42 2.25 -15.13
C THR A 43 4.73 2.29 -14.37
N VAL A 44 5.55 3.28 -14.67
CA VAL A 44 6.79 3.55 -13.94
C VAL A 44 6.70 4.93 -13.32
N VAL A 45 6.87 4.98 -12.00
CA VAL A 45 6.80 6.20 -11.21
C VAL A 45 8.12 6.44 -10.50
N ASN A 46 8.37 7.69 -10.14
CA ASN A 46 9.45 8.06 -9.24
C ASN A 46 8.90 8.87 -8.06
N LYS A 47 9.48 8.65 -6.89
CA LYS A 47 9.16 9.47 -5.72
C LYS A 47 9.62 10.91 -5.92
N ILE A 48 8.70 11.85 -5.76
CA ILE A 48 9.01 13.28 -5.61
C ILE A 48 9.20 13.54 -4.11
N ASP A 49 10.04 14.51 -3.78
CA ASP A 49 10.45 14.81 -2.41
C ASP A 49 9.29 14.98 -1.42
N VAL A 50 9.60 14.82 -0.14
CA VAL A 50 8.59 14.64 0.92
C VAL A 50 7.89 15.96 1.25
N ILE A 51 6.70 16.19 0.68
CA ILE A 51 5.76 17.14 1.28
C ILE A 51 5.15 16.47 2.52
N HIS A 52 5.21 17.16 3.66
CA HIS A 52 4.45 16.79 4.85
C HIS A 52 2.96 17.00 4.56
N ASN A 53 2.23 15.93 4.29
CA ASN A 53 0.77 15.95 4.31
C ASN A 53 0.27 15.12 5.50
N ASP A 54 -0.93 15.47 5.98
CA ASP A 54 -1.55 14.87 7.17
C ASP A 54 -1.82 13.36 7.01
N TYR A 55 -1.78 12.85 5.77
CA TYR A 55 -2.10 11.46 5.41
C TYR A 55 -0.88 10.60 5.06
N ARG A 56 0.34 11.15 5.17
CA ARG A 56 1.62 10.50 4.81
C ARG A 56 1.65 9.87 3.40
N THR A 57 0.90 10.42 2.45
CA THR A 57 0.90 9.91 1.06
C THR A 57 2.20 10.32 0.35
N MET A 58 2.67 9.48 -0.58
CA MET A 58 3.84 9.80 -1.38
C MET A 58 3.41 10.63 -2.59
N GLN A 59 4.11 11.72 -2.88
CA GLN A 59 3.99 12.35 -4.20
C GLN A 59 4.81 11.56 -5.21
N LEU A 60 4.14 11.13 -6.28
CA LEU A 60 4.72 10.29 -7.32
C LEU A 60 4.61 11.00 -8.66
N GLU A 61 5.72 11.04 -9.39
CA GLU A 61 5.75 11.48 -10.79
C GLU A 61 5.64 10.23 -11.67
N VAL A 62 4.66 10.20 -12.58
CA VAL A 62 4.63 9.18 -13.63
C VAL A 62 5.70 9.52 -14.67
N LEU A 63 6.65 8.61 -14.87
CA LEU A 63 7.75 8.79 -15.82
C LEU A 63 7.52 8.07 -17.15
N ALA A 64 6.79 6.95 -17.14
CA ALA A 64 6.44 6.18 -18.33
C ALA A 64 5.21 5.29 -18.11
N GLY A 65 4.51 4.95 -19.19
CA GLY A 65 3.42 3.97 -19.17
C GLY A 65 2.03 4.59 -19.04
N ASN A 66 1.11 3.88 -18.40
CA ASN A 66 -0.23 4.39 -18.12
C ASN A 66 -0.17 5.44 -16.99
N HIS A 67 -1.11 6.39 -16.95
CA HIS A 67 -1.14 7.42 -15.88
C HIS A 67 -1.96 7.00 -14.64
N SER A 68 -2.36 5.73 -14.55
CA SER A 68 -3.12 5.21 -13.40
C SER A 68 -2.17 4.82 -12.27
N LEU A 69 -2.45 5.34 -11.07
CA LEU A 69 -1.79 4.95 -9.82
C LEU A 69 -2.63 3.97 -8.98
N ALA A 70 -3.85 3.67 -9.43
CA ALA A 70 -4.69 2.62 -8.90
C ALA A 70 -4.24 1.25 -9.43
N THR A 71 -4.03 0.29 -8.52
CA THR A 71 -3.50 -1.04 -8.81
C THR A 71 -4.05 -2.07 -7.83
N THR A 72 -3.80 -3.36 -8.10
CA THR A 72 -4.09 -4.46 -7.19
C THR A 72 -2.80 -5.17 -6.81
N VAL A 73 -2.55 -5.30 -5.52
CA VAL A 73 -1.41 -6.00 -4.94
C VAL A 73 -1.89 -7.35 -4.39
N VAL A 74 -1.09 -8.39 -4.61
CA VAL A 74 -1.32 -9.69 -3.96
C VAL A 74 -0.23 -9.88 -2.92
N GLU A 75 -0.63 -10.03 -1.65
CA GLU A 75 0.28 -10.30 -0.54
C GLU A 75 -0.27 -11.45 0.28
N SER A 76 0.53 -12.51 0.45
CA SER A 76 0.15 -13.71 1.22
C SER A 76 -1.20 -14.30 0.83
N GLY A 77 -1.51 -14.30 -0.47
CA GLY A 77 -2.77 -14.82 -1.02
C GLY A 77 -3.99 -13.89 -0.86
N LEU A 78 -3.84 -12.73 -0.21
CA LEU A 78 -4.86 -11.70 -0.11
C LEU A 78 -4.67 -10.65 -1.20
N ARG A 79 -5.77 -10.04 -1.63
CA ARG A 79 -5.76 -9.02 -2.69
C ARG A 79 -6.10 -7.66 -2.09
N PHE A 80 -5.32 -6.65 -2.44
CA PHE A 80 -5.48 -5.28 -1.97
C PHE A 80 -5.56 -4.35 -3.16
N GLN A 81 -6.69 -3.68 -3.34
CA GLN A 81 -6.81 -2.52 -4.19
C GLN A 81 -6.20 -1.32 -3.45
N VAL A 82 -5.33 -0.61 -4.15
CA VAL A 82 -4.63 0.57 -3.64
C VAL A 82 -4.52 1.62 -4.73
N ASP A 83 -4.53 2.88 -4.36
CA ASP A 83 -4.17 3.98 -5.25
C ASP A 83 -3.06 4.81 -4.63
N LEU A 84 -1.86 4.68 -5.20
CA LEU A 84 -0.66 5.31 -4.66
C LEU A 84 -0.70 6.85 -4.69
N ALA A 85 -1.64 7.45 -5.42
CA ALA A 85 -1.88 8.89 -5.37
C ALA A 85 -2.52 9.34 -4.05
N THR A 86 -3.36 8.49 -3.45
CA THR A 86 -4.28 8.87 -2.37
C THR A 86 -4.02 8.11 -1.07
N VAL A 87 -3.30 6.98 -1.11
CA VAL A 87 -3.04 6.15 0.07
C VAL A 87 -1.57 5.71 0.17
N TYR A 88 -1.12 5.44 1.39
CA TYR A 88 0.20 4.88 1.64
C TYR A 88 0.20 3.35 1.45
N TRP A 89 1.18 2.83 0.71
CA TRP A 89 1.48 1.41 0.62
C TRP A 89 3.00 1.18 0.55
N ASN A 90 3.46 0.08 1.13
CA ASN A 90 4.85 -0.37 1.04
C ASN A 90 4.90 -1.90 1.03
N SER A 91 5.33 -2.46 -0.10
CA SER A 91 5.44 -3.90 -0.33
C SER A 91 6.61 -4.50 0.45
N ARG A 92 7.63 -3.71 0.81
CA ARG A 92 8.81 -4.20 1.58
C ARG A 92 8.48 -4.57 3.02
N LEU A 93 7.35 -4.08 3.54
CA LEU A 93 6.89 -4.39 4.90
C LEU A 93 6.15 -5.74 4.98
N ALA A 94 6.00 -6.49 3.88
CA ALA A 94 5.30 -7.77 3.85
C ALA A 94 5.85 -8.76 4.91
N THR A 95 7.18 -8.89 5.02
CA THR A 95 7.82 -9.78 5.99
C THR A 95 7.52 -9.37 7.43
N GLU A 96 7.57 -8.07 7.75
CA GLU A 96 7.24 -7.58 9.08
C GLU A 96 5.76 -7.77 9.42
N ARG A 97 4.87 -7.58 8.45
CA ARG A 97 3.44 -7.90 8.63
C ARG A 97 3.25 -9.38 8.94
N GLN A 98 3.90 -10.28 8.20
CA GLN A 98 3.84 -11.72 8.49
C GLN A 98 4.39 -12.06 9.88
N ARG A 99 5.52 -11.45 10.27
CA ARG A 99 6.10 -11.64 11.61
C ARG A 99 5.11 -11.25 12.71
N LEU A 100 4.40 -10.13 12.55
CA LEU A 100 3.35 -9.70 13.50
C LEU A 100 2.19 -10.69 13.54
N LEU A 101 1.69 -11.11 12.39
CA LEU A 101 0.54 -12.02 12.26
C LEU A 101 0.80 -13.39 12.89
N ASN A 102 2.05 -13.88 12.84
CA ASN A 102 2.45 -15.14 13.47
C ASN A 102 2.30 -15.14 15.00
N GLY A 103 2.20 -13.97 15.63
CA GLY A 103 1.96 -13.86 17.07
C GLY A 103 0.48 -13.89 17.45
N PHE A 104 -0.44 -13.89 16.49
CA PHE A 104 -1.87 -13.83 16.76
C PHE A 104 -2.50 -15.22 16.87
N THR A 105 -3.56 -15.29 17.68
CA THR A 105 -4.36 -16.48 17.93
C THR A 105 -5.83 -16.23 17.61
N HIS A 106 -6.62 -17.29 17.48
CA HIS A 106 -8.05 -17.20 17.16
C HIS A 106 -8.88 -16.51 18.25
N ASN A 107 -8.36 -16.38 19.46
CA ASN A 107 -9.05 -15.72 20.58
C ASN A 107 -8.82 -14.21 20.64
N ASP A 108 -7.84 -13.71 19.87
CA ASP A 108 -7.45 -12.32 19.94
C ASP A 108 -8.49 -11.38 19.31
N VAL A 109 -8.46 -10.14 19.78
CA VAL A 109 -9.15 -9.01 19.17
C VAL A 109 -8.10 -7.97 18.81
N VAL A 110 -7.98 -7.65 17.53
CA VAL A 110 -6.96 -6.73 17.03
C VAL A 110 -7.56 -5.34 16.80
N CYS A 111 -6.82 -4.33 17.22
CA CYS A 111 -7.11 -2.93 16.99
C CYS A 111 -6.00 -2.34 16.11
N ASP A 112 -6.32 -2.01 14.87
CA ASP A 112 -5.41 -1.39 13.91
C ASP A 112 -5.80 0.09 13.75
N VAL A 113 -5.09 0.97 14.46
CA VAL A 113 -5.44 2.41 14.58
C VAL A 113 -4.99 3.26 13.39
N PHE A 114 -4.08 2.74 12.57
CA PHE A 114 -3.53 3.35 11.36
C PHE A 114 -3.52 2.33 10.22
N SER A 115 -4.70 1.79 9.93
CA SER A 115 -4.85 0.61 9.09
C SER A 115 -4.52 0.84 7.62
N GLY A 116 -4.47 2.09 7.16
CA GLY A 116 -4.42 2.42 5.74
C GLY A 116 -5.50 1.65 4.97
N VAL A 117 -5.10 1.01 3.87
CA VAL A 117 -5.96 0.14 3.04
C VAL A 117 -6.19 -1.27 3.62
N GLY A 118 -5.68 -1.53 4.83
CA GLY A 118 -5.92 -2.76 5.60
C GLY A 118 -4.94 -3.91 5.47
N PRO A 119 -3.64 -3.76 5.13
CA PRO A 119 -2.75 -4.92 4.98
C PRO A 119 -2.60 -5.74 6.27
N ILE A 120 -2.58 -5.09 7.45
CA ILE A 120 -2.56 -5.79 8.74
C ILE A 120 -3.98 -6.20 9.13
N ALA A 121 -4.94 -5.26 9.17
CA ALA A 121 -6.32 -5.53 9.57
C ALA A 121 -6.98 -6.71 8.83
N ILE A 122 -6.86 -6.76 7.50
CA ILE A 122 -7.47 -7.82 6.67
C ILE A 122 -6.75 -9.16 6.87
N SER A 123 -5.42 -9.13 6.95
CA SER A 123 -4.64 -10.34 7.20
C SER A 123 -4.93 -10.92 8.59
N ALA A 124 -5.00 -10.06 9.61
CA ALA A 124 -5.33 -10.46 10.97
C ALA A 124 -6.74 -11.06 11.06
N ALA A 125 -7.71 -10.53 10.33
CA ALA A 125 -9.09 -11.02 10.34
C ALA A 125 -9.24 -12.48 9.85
N LYS A 126 -8.27 -13.02 9.10
CA LYS A 126 -8.21 -14.46 8.77
C LYS A 126 -7.87 -15.33 9.97
N ILE A 127 -7.17 -14.80 10.96
CA ILE A 127 -6.64 -15.53 12.13
C ILE A 127 -7.53 -15.28 13.35
N VAL A 128 -7.79 -14.02 13.67
CA VAL A 128 -8.34 -13.59 14.96
C VAL A 128 -9.88 -13.59 14.99
N LYS A 129 -10.45 -13.39 16.19
CA LYS A 129 -11.89 -13.36 16.42
C LYS A 129 -12.55 -12.13 15.78
N ARG A 130 -11.96 -10.96 16.00
CA ARG A 130 -12.50 -9.67 15.56
C ARG A 130 -11.37 -8.68 15.31
N VAL A 131 -11.55 -7.82 14.31
CA VAL A 131 -10.66 -6.70 14.04
C VAL A 131 -11.45 -5.40 14.08
N TYR A 132 -10.87 -4.38 14.69
CA TYR A 132 -11.31 -3.00 14.55
C TYR A 132 -10.22 -2.23 13.82
N ALA A 133 -10.59 -1.58 12.73
CA ALA A 133 -9.66 -0.88 11.87
C ALA A 133 -10.05 0.59 11.78
N ASN A 134 -9.05 1.46 11.86
CA ASN A 134 -9.20 2.89 11.78
C ASN A 134 -8.08 3.51 10.98
N ASP A 135 -8.42 4.55 10.23
CA ASP A 135 -7.46 5.43 9.60
C ASP A 135 -8.07 6.83 9.55
N LEU A 136 -7.21 7.85 9.58
CA LEU A 136 -7.61 9.24 9.44
C LEU A 136 -7.93 9.59 7.98
N ASN A 137 -7.22 8.97 7.04
CA ASN A 137 -7.39 9.24 5.61
C ASN A 137 -8.69 8.59 5.09
N PRO A 138 -9.69 9.37 4.65
CA PRO A 138 -10.95 8.83 4.15
C PRO A 138 -10.77 7.96 2.90
N TYR A 139 -9.80 8.28 2.02
CA TYR A 139 -9.51 7.45 0.85
C TYR A 139 -8.98 6.08 1.26
N ALA A 140 -8.16 6.01 2.32
CA ALA A 140 -7.66 4.75 2.83
C ALA A 140 -8.80 3.88 3.39
N ILE A 141 -9.79 4.51 4.04
CA ILE A 141 -11.00 3.85 4.54
C ILE A 141 -11.85 3.30 3.39
N ASP A 142 -12.07 4.07 2.33
CA ASP A 142 -12.81 3.60 1.15
C ASP A 142 -12.15 2.35 0.55
N TYR A 143 -10.82 2.36 0.41
CA TYR A 143 -10.07 1.19 -0.06
C TYR A 143 -10.10 0.04 0.93
N LEU A 144 -10.00 0.31 2.24
CA LEU A 144 -10.10 -0.71 3.28
C LEU A 144 -11.45 -1.44 3.22
N GLU A 145 -12.57 -0.72 3.11
CA GLU A 145 -13.90 -1.31 3.00
C GLU A 145 -14.04 -2.17 1.74
N ARG A 146 -13.58 -1.66 0.58
CA ARG A 146 -13.52 -2.43 -0.67
C ARG A 146 -12.68 -3.69 -0.52
N ASN A 147 -11.53 -3.58 0.13
CA ASN A 147 -10.62 -4.70 0.37
C ASN A 147 -11.21 -5.72 1.36
N CYS A 148 -12.00 -5.29 2.34
CA CYS A 148 -12.73 -6.20 3.23
C CYS A 148 -13.70 -7.07 2.42
N VAL A 149 -14.49 -6.46 1.53
CA VAL A 149 -15.43 -7.17 0.64
C VAL A 149 -14.66 -8.08 -0.33
N LEU A 150 -13.60 -7.57 -0.96
CA LEU A 150 -12.77 -8.31 -1.91
C LEU A 150 -12.20 -9.61 -1.32
N ASN A 151 -11.88 -9.60 -0.02
CA ASN A 151 -11.33 -10.74 0.71
C ASN A 151 -12.36 -11.53 1.53
N LYS A 152 -13.65 -11.16 1.45
CA LYS A 152 -14.79 -11.78 2.15
C LYS A 152 -14.64 -11.73 3.68
N LEU A 153 -14.31 -10.55 4.21
CA LEU A 153 -14.01 -10.32 5.63
C LEU A 153 -14.83 -9.18 6.25
N GLU A 154 -15.80 -8.62 5.53
CA GLU A 154 -16.65 -7.51 5.95
C GLU A 154 -17.39 -7.80 7.26
N ARG A 155 -17.70 -9.07 7.55
CA ARG A 155 -18.36 -9.48 8.79
C ARG A 155 -17.43 -9.52 9.99
N LYS A 156 -16.11 -9.57 9.83
CA LYS A 156 -15.12 -9.70 10.92
C LYS A 156 -14.44 -8.38 11.30
N ILE A 157 -14.52 -7.39 10.42
CA ILE A 157 -13.79 -6.12 10.55
C ILE A 157 -14.82 -5.01 10.80
N LYS A 158 -14.63 -4.21 11.86
CA LYS A 158 -15.38 -2.96 12.06
C LYS A 158 -14.48 -1.80 11.67
N VAL A 159 -14.84 -1.08 10.62
CA VAL A 159 -14.08 0.07 10.10
C VAL A 159 -14.59 1.37 10.74
N ARG A 160 -13.69 2.31 11.03
CA ARG A 160 -14.00 3.66 11.51
C ARG A 160 -13.06 4.67 10.81
N ASN A 161 -13.54 5.88 10.54
CA ASN A 161 -12.70 7.01 10.11
C ASN A 161 -12.71 8.07 11.21
N LYS A 162 -11.79 7.94 12.18
CA LYS A 162 -11.71 8.85 13.33
C LYS A 162 -10.26 9.23 13.61
N LEU A 163 -10.08 10.41 14.21
CA LEU A 163 -8.82 10.75 14.87
C LEU A 163 -8.53 9.71 15.95
N MET A 164 -7.26 9.28 16.07
CA MET A 164 -6.86 8.19 16.98
C MET A 164 -7.36 8.39 18.42
N VAL A 165 -7.31 9.61 18.95
CA VAL A 165 -7.77 9.92 20.32
C VAL A 165 -9.28 9.73 20.52
N LEU A 166 -10.06 9.64 19.45
CA LEU A 166 -11.50 9.39 19.47
C LEU A 166 -11.85 7.93 19.13
N PHE A 167 -10.84 7.10 18.90
CA PHE A 167 -11.04 5.70 18.57
C PHE A 167 -11.30 4.88 19.84
N SER A 168 -12.56 4.50 20.04
CA SER A 168 -12.98 3.57 21.10
C SER A 168 -13.52 2.27 20.52
N ILE A 169 -13.32 1.16 21.23
CA ILE A 169 -13.84 -0.17 20.87
C ILE A 169 -15.25 -0.38 21.44
N SER A 170 -15.69 0.48 22.37
CA SER A 170 -17.08 0.52 22.87
C SER A 170 -18.12 0.79 21.78
#